data_AF-A0A090FFF5-F1
#
_entry.id   AF-A0A090FFF5-F1
#
_cell.length_a   1.000
_cell.length_b   1.000
_cell.length_c   1.000
_cell.angle_alpha   90.00
_cell.angle_beta   90.00
_cell.angle_gamma   90.00
#
_symmetry.space_group_name_H-M   'P 1'
#
loop_
_entity.id
_entity.type
_entity.pdbx_description
1 polymer ?
#
loop_
_entity_poly.entity_id
_entity_poly.type
_entity_poly.pdbx_seq_one_letter_code
_entity_poly.pdbx_strand_id
1 'polypeptide(L)'
;MDWYSSVKFLHVVSAILWVGGGFVLFLLGVLAERAGNIEDKLQAMRASGQLGGRFFAPMSMLTLVFGLVMCGVWVGFTELWIVIGLVGYATTFSIGMLIFKPTGERMGAMVAEQGVTPAVLAIGQRMMRWARLDYAVMLVIIADMVLKPTLHDIGILAGMAMVIALGAALAFGGSRQLVPSAA
;
A
#
# COMPACT_ATOMS: atom_id res chain seq x y z
N MET A 1 0.54 -24.84 -21.43
CA MET A 1 1.19 -24.21 -20.27
C MET A 1 1.28 -25.26 -19.18
N ASP A 2 2.44 -25.39 -18.56
CA ASP A 2 2.64 -26.23 -17.38
C ASP A 2 1.91 -25.65 -16.15
N TRP A 3 1.61 -26.52 -15.19
CA TRP A 3 0.82 -26.16 -14.00
C TRP A 3 1.44 -25.00 -13.22
N TYR A 4 2.77 -25.00 -13.09
CA TYR A 4 3.52 -23.92 -12.43
C TYR A 4 3.31 -22.57 -13.12
N SER A 5 3.46 -22.50 -14.45
CA SER A 5 3.26 -21.25 -15.19
C SER A 5 1.84 -20.69 -15.07
N SER A 6 0.82 -21.54 -15.02
CA SER A 6 -0.57 -21.10 -14.81
C SER A 6 -0.77 -20.47 -13.44
N VAL A 7 -0.27 -21.12 -12.37
CA VAL A 7 -0.35 -20.58 -11.00
C VAL A 7 0.44 -19.27 -10.88
N LYS A 8 1.64 -19.22 -11.44
CA LYS A 8 2.48 -18.01 -11.46
C LYS A 8 1.80 -16.88 -12.23
N PHE A 9 1.18 -17.17 -13.36
CA PHE A 9 0.44 -16.17 -14.13
C PHE A 9 -0.72 -15.59 -13.30
N LEU A 10 -1.53 -16.44 -12.67
CA LEU A 10 -2.63 -16.00 -11.81
C LEU A 10 -2.13 -15.17 -10.61
N HIS A 11 -1.04 -15.59 -9.96
CA HIS A 11 -0.40 -14.83 -8.89
C HIS A 11 -0.03 -13.40 -9.34
N VAL A 12 0.65 -13.29 -10.49
CA VAL A 12 1.11 -12.00 -11.02
C VAL A 12 -0.06 -11.13 -11.47
N VAL A 13 -1.08 -11.70 -12.12
CA VAL A 13 -2.28 -10.94 -12.53
C VAL A 13 -3.01 -10.40 -11.30
N SER A 14 -3.24 -11.22 -10.28
CA SER A 14 -3.86 -10.76 -9.03
C SER A 14 -3.03 -9.68 -8.35
N ALA A 15 -1.70 -9.81 -8.35
CA ALA A 15 -0.79 -8.80 -7.78
C ALA A 15 -0.87 -7.47 -8.53
N ILE A 16 -0.91 -7.49 -9.87
CA ILE A 16 -1.04 -6.30 -10.71
C ILE A 16 -2.37 -5.60 -10.44
N LEU A 17 -3.48 -6.34 -10.36
CA LEU A 17 -4.80 -5.76 -10.11
C LEU A 17 -4.89 -5.14 -8.71
N TRP A 18 -4.31 -5.80 -7.71
CA TRP A 18 -4.26 -5.28 -6.34
C TRP A 18 -3.38 -4.03 -6.24
N VAL A 19 -2.10 -4.15 -6.60
CA VAL A 19 -1.11 -3.08 -6.39
C VAL A 19 -1.34 -1.93 -7.38
N GLY A 20 -1.57 -2.23 -8.66
CA GLY A 20 -1.77 -1.21 -9.68
C GLY A 20 -3.06 -0.42 -9.47
N GLY A 21 -4.18 -1.09 -9.17
CA GLY A 21 -5.44 -0.42 -8.91
C GLY A 21 -5.37 0.47 -7.66
N GLY A 22 -4.71 -0.02 -6.60
CA GLY A 22 -4.46 0.80 -5.42
C GLY A 22 -3.58 2.02 -5.75
N PHE A 23 -2.50 1.81 -6.50
CA PHE A 23 -1.54 2.85 -6.83
C PHE A 23 -2.19 4.02 -7.59
N VAL A 24 -3.11 3.72 -8.50
CA VAL A 24 -3.88 4.77 -9.20
C VAL A 24 -4.73 5.59 -8.23
N LEU A 25 -5.44 4.95 -7.29
CA LEU A 25 -6.24 5.68 -6.30
C LEU A 25 -5.38 6.53 -5.36
N PHE A 26 -4.20 6.02 -4.99
CA PHE A 26 -3.22 6.80 -4.23
C PHE A 26 -2.72 8.01 -5.02
N LEU A 27 -2.38 7.83 -6.29
CA LEU A 27 -1.90 8.91 -7.15
C LEU A 27 -2.97 9.99 -7.31
N LEU A 28 -4.24 9.61 -7.50
CA LEU A 28 -5.37 10.55 -7.52
C LEU A 28 -5.47 11.33 -6.21
N GLY A 29 -5.32 10.66 -5.06
CA GLY A 29 -5.29 11.33 -3.75
C GLY A 29 -4.13 12.32 -3.60
N VAL A 30 -2.93 12.00 -4.12
CA VAL A 30 -1.77 12.89 -4.11
C VAL A 30 -1.98 14.09 -5.04
N LEU A 31 -2.52 13.87 -6.24
CA LEU A 31 -2.81 14.95 -7.19
C LEU A 31 -3.85 15.92 -6.63
N ALA A 32 -4.93 15.39 -6.05
CA ALA A 32 -5.97 16.20 -5.40
C ALA A 32 -5.41 17.01 -4.20
N GLU A 33 -4.55 16.39 -3.39
CA GLU A 33 -3.87 17.07 -2.27
C GLU A 33 -2.97 18.21 -2.76
N ARG A 34 -2.22 18.02 -3.86
CA ARG A 34 -1.38 19.07 -4.45
C ARG A 34 -2.19 20.21 -5.07
N ALA A 35 -3.35 19.90 -5.65
CA ALA A 35 -4.24 20.89 -6.25
C ALA A 35 -5.08 21.65 -5.22
N GLY A 36 -5.08 21.22 -3.94
CA GLY A 36 -6.01 21.73 -2.93
C GLY A 36 -7.47 21.37 -3.22
N ASN A 37 -7.73 20.41 -4.12
CA ASN A 37 -9.09 20.01 -4.49
C ASN A 37 -9.61 18.98 -3.49
N ILE A 38 -10.45 19.44 -2.57
CA ILE A 38 -11.02 18.61 -1.52
C ILE A 38 -12.02 17.59 -2.10
N GLU A 39 -12.76 17.96 -3.14
CA GLU A 39 -13.79 17.10 -3.72
C GLU A 39 -13.17 15.86 -4.37
N ASP A 40 -12.16 16.06 -5.22
CA ASP A 40 -11.40 14.96 -5.84
C ASP A 40 -10.74 14.07 -4.80
N LYS A 41 -10.20 14.67 -3.72
CA LYS A 41 -9.59 13.92 -2.62
C LYS A 41 -10.61 13.02 -1.94
N LEU A 42 -11.81 13.53 -1.65
CA LEU A 42 -12.90 12.76 -1.05
C LEU A 42 -13.43 11.69 -2.00
N GLN A 43 -13.47 11.95 -3.31
CA GLN A 43 -13.86 10.96 -4.31
C GLN A 43 -12.87 9.79 -4.36
N ALA A 44 -11.56 10.05 -4.43
CA ALA A 44 -10.52 9.03 -4.41
C ALA A 44 -10.60 8.16 -3.14
N MET A 45 -10.88 8.81 -2.01
CA MET A 45 -11.08 8.13 -0.73
C MET A 45 -12.32 7.24 -0.69
N ARG A 46 -13.46 7.73 -1.18
CA ARG A 46 -14.70 6.93 -1.28
C ARG A 46 -14.51 5.73 -2.19
N ALA A 47 -13.85 5.92 -3.35
CA ALA A 47 -13.52 4.85 -4.28
C ALA A 47 -12.63 3.79 -3.61
N SER A 48 -11.62 4.23 -2.84
CA SER A 48 -10.76 3.33 -2.06
C SER A 48 -11.54 2.52 -1.02
N GLY A 49 -12.48 3.13 -0.30
CA GLY A 49 -13.34 2.42 0.65
C GLY A 49 -14.27 1.39 -0.01
N GLN A 50 -14.90 1.75 -1.14
CA GLN A 50 -15.81 0.85 -1.86
C GLN A 50 -15.09 -0.34 -2.51
N LEU A 51 -13.92 -0.09 -3.11
CA LEU A 51 -13.11 -1.10 -3.77
C LEU A 51 -12.26 -1.91 -2.78
N GLY A 52 -11.96 -1.36 -1.60
CA GLY A 52 -11.15 -1.98 -0.55
C GLY A 52 -11.61 -3.40 -0.21
N GLY A 53 -12.83 -3.53 0.29
CA GLY A 53 -13.37 -4.84 0.70
C GLY A 53 -13.80 -5.74 -0.47
N ARG A 54 -14.23 -5.15 -1.60
CA ARG A 54 -14.86 -5.90 -2.70
C ARG A 54 -13.88 -6.32 -3.81
N PHE A 55 -12.78 -5.60 -3.97
CA PHE A 55 -11.84 -5.81 -5.07
C PHE A 55 -10.41 -6.00 -4.53
N PHE A 56 -9.88 -5.05 -3.78
CA PHE A 56 -8.48 -5.11 -3.32
C PHE A 56 -8.22 -6.25 -2.35
N ALA A 57 -9.09 -6.46 -1.35
CA ALA A 57 -8.93 -7.56 -0.40
C ALA A 57 -8.96 -8.94 -1.10
N PRO A 58 -9.94 -9.27 -1.96
CA PRO A 58 -9.92 -10.51 -2.74
C PRO A 58 -8.69 -10.66 -3.64
N MET A 59 -8.30 -9.62 -4.37
CA MET A 59 -7.11 -9.68 -5.24
C MET A 59 -5.83 -9.91 -4.44
N SER A 60 -5.67 -9.25 -3.29
CA SER A 60 -4.53 -9.49 -2.39
C SER A 60 -4.51 -10.93 -1.86
N MET A 61 -5.69 -11.48 -1.54
CA MET A 61 -5.80 -12.83 -1.01
C MET A 61 -5.47 -13.87 -2.09
N LEU A 62 -5.93 -13.66 -3.32
CA LEU A 62 -5.55 -14.50 -4.45
C LEU A 62 -4.04 -14.45 -4.71
N THR A 63 -3.42 -13.26 -4.68
CA THR A 63 -1.96 -13.13 -4.75
C THR A 63 -1.28 -13.99 -3.68
N LEU A 64 -1.70 -13.89 -2.42
CA LEU A 64 -1.13 -14.69 -1.33
C LEU A 64 -1.31 -16.18 -1.59
N VAL A 65 -2.55 -16.63 -1.87
CA VAL A 65 -2.87 -18.05 -2.06
C VAL A 65 -2.02 -18.65 -3.18
N PHE A 66 -1.95 -18.02 -4.35
CA PHE A 66 -1.13 -18.53 -5.44
C PHE A 66 0.37 -18.50 -5.09
N GLY A 67 0.82 -17.49 -4.32
CA GLY A 67 2.19 -17.43 -3.82
C GLY A 67 2.52 -18.60 -2.89
N LEU A 68 1.64 -18.90 -1.92
CA LEU A 68 1.80 -20.00 -0.98
C LEU A 68 1.76 -21.37 -1.69
N VAL A 69 0.89 -21.53 -2.69
CA VAL A 69 0.86 -22.72 -3.54
C VAL A 69 2.18 -22.89 -4.29
N MET A 70 2.76 -21.81 -4.82
CA MET A 70 4.08 -21.86 -5.45
C MET A 70 5.19 -22.28 -4.47
N CYS A 71 5.16 -21.72 -3.26
CA CYS A 71 6.13 -22.04 -2.21
C CYS A 71 6.01 -23.50 -1.75
N GLY A 72 4.79 -24.00 -1.54
CA GLY A 72 4.55 -25.35 -1.03
C GLY A 72 4.91 -26.48 -2.02
N VAL A 73 4.85 -26.22 -3.32
CA VAL A 73 5.01 -27.27 -4.34
C VAL A 73 6.33 -27.16 -5.12
N TRP A 74 6.89 -25.95 -5.31
CA TRP A 74 8.07 -25.77 -6.19
C TRP A 74 9.24 -25.02 -5.58
N VAL A 75 9.01 -24.03 -4.70
CA VAL A 75 10.08 -23.08 -4.32
C VAL A 75 10.63 -23.30 -2.92
N GLY A 76 9.80 -23.70 -1.96
CA GLY A 76 10.13 -23.68 -0.53
C GLY A 76 9.80 -22.33 0.12
N PHE A 77 10.02 -22.23 1.44
CA PHE A 77 9.67 -21.03 2.24
C PHE A 77 10.88 -20.32 2.86
N THR A 78 12.08 -20.87 2.70
CA THR A 78 13.30 -20.40 3.37
C THR A 78 14.04 -19.31 2.61
N GLU A 79 13.69 -19.08 1.36
CA GLU A 79 14.32 -18.05 0.54
C GLU A 79 14.07 -16.66 1.14
N LEU A 80 15.13 -15.84 1.18
CA LEU A 80 15.08 -14.51 1.81
C LEU A 80 13.96 -13.64 1.24
N TRP A 81 13.81 -13.62 -0.08
CA TRP A 81 12.78 -12.87 -0.79
C TRP A 81 11.35 -13.40 -0.56
N ILE A 82 11.20 -14.67 -0.14
CA ILE A 82 9.89 -15.18 0.26
C ILE A 82 9.53 -14.64 1.65
N VAL A 83 10.50 -14.64 2.57
CA VAL A 83 10.29 -14.13 3.93
C VAL A 83 10.01 -12.62 3.89
N ILE A 84 10.81 -11.85 3.18
CA ILE A 84 10.60 -10.40 3.01
C ILE A 84 9.23 -10.14 2.36
N GLY A 85 8.90 -10.85 1.29
CA GLY A 85 7.60 -10.75 0.64
C GLY A 85 6.40 -11.06 1.55
N LEU A 86 6.47 -12.13 2.36
CA LEU A 86 5.41 -12.50 3.29
C LEU A 86 5.26 -11.49 4.42
N VAL A 87 6.36 -10.99 4.99
CA VAL A 87 6.34 -9.94 6.01
C VAL A 87 5.81 -8.63 5.44
N GLY A 88 6.24 -8.27 4.24
CA GLY A 88 5.72 -7.12 3.50
C GLY A 88 4.22 -7.23 3.26
N TYR A 89 3.75 -8.37 2.72
CA TYR A 89 2.33 -8.64 2.51
C TYR A 89 1.53 -8.53 3.81
N ALA A 90 2.00 -9.16 4.89
CA ALA A 90 1.32 -9.11 6.18
C ALA A 90 1.21 -7.66 6.69
N THR A 91 2.26 -6.85 6.47
CA THR A 91 2.26 -5.43 6.82
C THR A 91 1.22 -4.65 6.01
N THR A 92 1.22 -4.76 4.68
CA THR A 92 0.32 -3.99 3.81
C THR A 92 -1.13 -4.44 3.94
N PHE A 93 -1.37 -5.75 4.06
CA PHE A 93 -2.69 -6.29 4.33
C PHE A 93 -3.25 -5.79 5.66
N SER A 94 -2.41 -5.74 6.71
CA SER A 94 -2.81 -5.21 8.03
C SER A 94 -3.13 -3.72 7.98
N ILE A 95 -2.32 -2.91 7.27
CA ILE A 95 -2.61 -1.49 7.06
C ILE A 95 -3.93 -1.32 6.31
N GLY A 96 -4.15 -2.08 5.24
CA GLY A 96 -5.39 -2.03 4.47
C GLY A 96 -6.63 -2.37 5.31
N MET A 97 -6.57 -3.46 6.07
CA MET A 97 -7.71 -3.96 6.85
C MET A 97 -7.97 -3.15 8.12
N LEU A 98 -6.92 -2.75 8.85
CA LEU A 98 -7.04 -2.11 10.16
C LEU A 98 -7.02 -0.58 10.10
N ILE A 99 -6.49 0.00 9.01
CA ILE A 99 -6.38 1.46 8.86
C ILE A 99 -7.27 1.95 7.73
N PHE A 100 -7.05 1.52 6.49
CA PHE A 100 -7.77 2.11 5.34
C PHE A 100 -9.26 1.83 5.34
N LYS A 101 -9.65 0.56 5.52
CA LYS A 101 -11.08 0.20 5.54
C LYS A 101 -11.88 0.97 6.61
N PRO A 102 -11.56 0.89 7.92
CA PRO A 102 -12.35 1.58 8.94
C PRO A 102 -12.26 3.10 8.82
N THR A 103 -11.11 3.64 8.40
CA THR A 103 -10.95 5.09 8.22
C THR A 103 -11.80 5.59 7.05
N GLY A 104 -11.84 4.87 5.94
CA GLY A 104 -12.66 5.20 4.77
C GLY A 104 -14.15 5.17 5.08
N GLU A 105 -14.62 4.12 5.76
CA GLU A 105 -16.02 4.00 6.20
C GLU A 105 -16.41 5.14 7.17
N ARG A 106 -15.59 5.40 8.19
CA ARG A 106 -15.80 6.48 9.16
C ARG A 106 -15.84 7.86 8.49
N MET A 107 -14.92 8.13 7.57
CA MET A 107 -14.90 9.40 6.84
C MET A 107 -16.12 9.54 5.93
N GLY A 108 -16.53 8.47 5.25
CA GLY A 108 -17.77 8.46 4.45
C GLY A 108 -18.99 8.84 5.26
N ALA A 109 -19.14 8.25 6.46
CA ALA A 109 -20.23 8.56 7.38
C ALA A 109 -20.18 10.02 7.87
N MET A 110 -19.01 10.50 8.31
CA MET A 110 -18.86 11.89 8.79
C MET A 110 -19.17 12.92 7.70
N VAL A 111 -18.77 12.67 6.46
CA VAL A 111 -19.09 13.57 5.34
C VAL A 111 -20.58 13.56 5.02
N ALA A 112 -21.25 12.41 5.14
CA ALA A 112 -22.68 12.31 4.92
C ALA A 112 -23.50 13.06 5.98
N GLU A 113 -23.07 13.02 7.25
CA GLU A 113 -23.77 13.67 8.36
C GLU A 113 -23.48 15.17 8.47
N GLN A 114 -22.22 15.57 8.34
CA GLN A 114 -21.74 16.90 8.75
C GLN A 114 -21.14 17.69 7.58
N GLY A 115 -21.08 17.10 6.39
CA GLY A 115 -20.35 17.66 5.26
C GLY A 115 -18.83 17.63 5.48
N VAL A 116 -18.13 18.42 4.68
CA VAL A 116 -16.66 18.49 4.72
C VAL A 116 -16.23 19.41 5.86
N THR A 117 -15.84 18.83 6.99
CA THR A 117 -15.34 19.57 8.16
C THR A 117 -13.82 19.47 8.30
N PRO A 118 -13.16 20.39 9.03
CA PRO A 118 -11.73 20.29 9.34
C PRO A 118 -11.33 18.96 9.99
N ALA A 119 -12.22 18.36 10.79
CA ALA A 119 -12.01 17.05 11.40
C ALA A 119 -11.91 15.92 10.36
N VAL A 120 -12.79 15.92 9.35
CA VAL A 120 -12.74 14.97 8.23
C VAL A 120 -11.42 15.11 7.46
N LEU A 121 -11.02 16.36 7.18
CA LEU A 121 -9.77 16.63 6.46
C LEU A 121 -8.53 16.13 7.21
N ALA A 122 -8.49 16.30 8.54
CA ALA A 122 -7.41 15.80 9.38
C ALA A 122 -7.29 14.27 9.35
N ILE A 123 -8.43 13.56 9.34
CA ILE A 123 -8.44 12.10 9.19
C ILE A 123 -7.92 11.70 7.81
N GLY A 124 -8.35 12.39 6.74
CA GLY A 124 -7.88 12.14 5.38
C GLY A 124 -6.37 12.36 5.22
N GLN A 125 -5.82 13.41 5.84
CA GLN A 125 -4.38 13.65 5.88
C GLN A 125 -3.63 12.54 6.62
N ARG A 126 -4.17 12.04 7.74
CA ARG A 126 -3.59 10.89 8.44
C ARG A 126 -3.62 9.63 7.57
N MET A 127 -4.71 9.41 6.84
CA MET A 127 -4.82 8.28 5.90
C MET A 127 -3.78 8.35 4.78
N MET A 128 -3.54 9.54 4.22
CA MET A 128 -2.51 9.74 3.18
C MET A 128 -1.10 9.46 3.67
N ARG A 129 -0.79 9.73 4.94
CA ARG A 129 0.51 9.36 5.54
C ARG A 129 0.71 7.85 5.53
N TRP A 130 -0.30 7.11 5.99
CA TRP A 130 -0.27 5.65 5.95
C TRP A 130 -0.21 5.11 4.52
N ALA A 131 -0.91 5.73 3.57
CA ALA A 131 -0.85 5.36 2.16
C ALA A 131 0.58 5.48 1.60
N ARG A 132 1.32 6.56 1.92
CA ARG A 132 2.71 6.72 1.46
C ARG A 132 3.62 5.60 1.98
N LEU A 133 3.49 5.24 3.25
CA LEU A 133 4.24 4.14 3.83
C LEU A 133 3.86 2.81 3.18
N ASP A 134 2.57 2.54 3.05
CA ASP A 134 2.04 1.30 2.48
C ASP A 134 2.54 1.08 1.04
N TYR A 135 2.49 2.11 0.20
CA TYR A 135 3.03 2.03 -1.17
C TYR A 135 4.55 1.88 -1.21
N ALA A 136 5.30 2.46 -0.26
CA ALA A 136 6.73 2.23 -0.18
C ALA A 136 7.03 0.75 0.11
N VAL A 137 6.31 0.15 1.06
CA VAL A 137 6.40 -1.30 1.33
C VAL A 137 5.99 -2.11 0.10
N MET A 138 4.90 -1.73 -0.57
CA MET A 138 4.42 -2.42 -1.77
C MET A 138 5.44 -2.40 -2.92
N LEU A 139 6.12 -1.27 -3.13
CA LEU A 139 7.21 -1.15 -4.11
C LEU A 139 8.40 -2.05 -3.76
N VAL A 140 8.74 -2.14 -2.47
CA VAL A 140 9.78 -3.05 -2.00
C VAL A 140 9.40 -4.51 -2.23
N ILE A 141 8.15 -4.91 -1.96
CA ILE A 141 7.68 -6.29 -2.24
C ILE A 141 7.81 -6.61 -3.73
N ILE A 142 7.44 -5.68 -4.62
CA ILE A 142 7.59 -5.89 -6.06
C ILE A 142 9.07 -6.06 -6.43
N ALA A 143 9.93 -5.17 -5.94
CA ALA A 143 11.37 -5.26 -6.19
C ALA A 143 11.95 -6.58 -5.67
N ASP A 144 11.56 -6.99 -4.47
CA ASP A 144 11.97 -8.26 -3.84
C ASP A 144 11.58 -9.49 -4.69
N MET A 145 10.33 -9.54 -5.14
CA MET A 145 9.79 -10.66 -5.92
C MET A 145 10.40 -10.77 -7.32
N VAL A 146 10.87 -9.64 -7.87
CA VAL A 146 11.50 -9.57 -9.19
C VAL A 146 13.00 -9.86 -9.10
N LEU A 147 13.70 -9.20 -8.17
CA LEU A 147 15.16 -9.27 -8.04
C LEU A 147 15.62 -10.49 -7.25
N LYS A 148 14.78 -11.01 -6.36
CA LYS A 148 15.02 -12.19 -5.53
C LYS A 148 16.38 -12.16 -4.82
N PRO A 149 16.66 -11.11 -4.04
CA PRO A 149 17.97 -10.94 -3.42
C PRO A 149 18.29 -12.07 -2.45
N THR A 150 19.59 -12.35 -2.34
CA THR A 150 20.19 -13.17 -1.29
C THR A 150 20.85 -12.27 -0.25
N LEU A 151 21.34 -12.86 0.85
CA LEU A 151 22.06 -12.11 1.89
C LEU A 151 23.35 -11.42 1.37
N HIS A 152 23.87 -11.85 0.23
CA HIS A 152 25.08 -11.28 -0.37
C HIS A 152 24.78 -10.03 -1.21
N ASP A 153 23.51 -9.78 -1.57
CA ASP A 153 23.10 -8.67 -2.42
C ASP A 153 22.86 -7.39 -1.60
N ILE A 154 23.88 -6.98 -0.84
CA ILE A 154 23.82 -5.89 0.14
C ILE A 154 23.32 -4.59 -0.52
N GLY A 155 23.72 -4.30 -1.76
CA GLY A 155 23.26 -3.12 -2.50
C GLY A 155 21.75 -3.11 -2.75
N ILE A 156 21.16 -4.26 -3.08
CA ILE A 156 19.72 -4.39 -3.31
C ILE A 156 18.98 -4.24 -1.98
N LEU A 157 19.44 -4.93 -0.93
CA LEU A 157 18.84 -4.86 0.40
C LEU A 157 18.91 -3.44 0.99
N ALA A 158 20.04 -2.75 0.81
CA ALA A 158 20.20 -1.35 1.22
C ALA A 158 19.25 -0.43 0.44
N GLY A 159 19.09 -0.64 -0.87
CA GLY A 159 18.13 0.09 -1.70
C GLY A 159 16.68 -0.09 -1.22
N MET A 160 16.29 -1.33 -0.92
CA MET A 160 14.96 -1.65 -0.37
C MET A 160 14.73 -0.98 0.99
N ALA A 161 15.71 -1.06 1.90
CA ALA A 161 15.65 -0.39 3.19
C ALA A 161 15.53 1.14 3.05
N MET A 162 16.27 1.73 2.10
CA MET A 162 16.20 3.15 1.80
C MET A 162 14.82 3.57 1.29
N VAL A 163 14.18 2.79 0.41
CA VAL A 163 12.82 3.08 -0.08
C VAL A 163 11.81 3.09 1.08
N ILE A 164 11.90 2.11 2.01
CA ILE A 164 11.03 2.09 3.20
C ILE A 164 11.32 3.30 4.09
N ALA A 165 12.60 3.61 4.34
CA ALA A 165 12.99 4.75 5.18
C ALA A 165 12.50 6.08 4.60
N LEU A 166 12.62 6.28 3.28
CA LEU A 166 12.08 7.45 2.58
C LEU A 166 10.56 7.49 2.65
N GLY A 167 9.89 6.36 2.45
CA GLY A 167 8.43 6.25 2.59
C GLY A 167 7.95 6.63 3.99
N ALA A 168 8.64 6.13 5.03
CA ALA A 168 8.37 6.47 6.42
C ALA A 168 8.67 7.93 6.74
N ALA A 169 9.78 8.48 6.23
CA ALA A 169 10.12 9.90 6.39
C ALA A 169 9.09 10.81 5.72
N LEU A 170 8.61 10.48 4.52
CA LEU A 170 7.55 11.23 3.84
C LEU A 170 6.17 11.04 4.48
N ALA A 171 5.93 9.90 5.12
CA ALA A 171 4.72 9.65 5.89
C ALA A 171 4.70 10.45 7.21
N PHE A 172 5.80 10.47 7.97
CA PHE A 172 5.79 10.96 9.35
C PHE A 172 6.70 12.16 9.64
N GLY A 173 7.62 12.52 8.74
CA GLY A 173 8.61 13.58 8.93
C GLY A 173 8.10 15.02 8.71
N GLY A 174 6.89 15.20 8.18
CA GLY A 174 6.31 16.52 7.87
C GLY A 174 5.87 17.38 9.06
N SER A 175 6.25 17.04 10.29
CA SER A 175 5.89 17.79 11.52
C SER A 175 7.01 18.68 12.06
N ARG A 176 7.95 19.14 11.22
CA ARG A 176 8.71 20.35 11.56
C ARG A 176 7.84 21.56 11.26
N GLN A 177 7.10 22.00 12.30
CA GLN A 177 6.61 23.36 12.41
C GLN A 177 7.75 24.30 12.00
N LEU A 178 7.61 24.98 10.86
CA LEU A 178 8.23 26.27 10.66
C LEU A 178 7.53 27.20 11.64
N VAL A 179 7.96 27.19 12.90
CA VAL A 179 7.69 28.32 13.79
C VAL A 179 8.45 29.49 13.17
N PRO A 180 7.79 30.54 12.68
CA PRO A 180 8.50 31.78 12.38
C PRO A 180 9.13 32.22 13.69
N SER A 181 10.47 32.28 13.73
CA SER A 181 11.15 33.01 14.80
C SER A 181 10.68 34.46 14.66
N ALA A 182 9.75 34.86 15.51
CA ALA A 182 9.46 36.26 15.72
C ALA A 182 10.75 36.89 16.27
N ALA A 183 11.38 37.70 15.44
CA ALA A 183 12.37 38.70 15.81
C ALA A 183 11.97 39.99 15.10
#